data_AF-A0A523U2N3-F1
#
_entry.id   AF-A0A523U2N3-F1
#
_cell.length_a   1.000
_cell.length_b   1.000
_cell.length_c   1.000
_cell.angle_alpha   90.00
_cell.angle_beta   90.00
_cell.angle_gamma   90.00
#
_symmetry.space_group_name_H-M   'P 1'
#
loop_
_entity.id
_entity.type
_entity.pdbx_description
1 polymer ?
#
loop_
_entity_poly.entity_id
_entity_poly.type
_entity_poly.pdbx_seq_one_letter_code
_entity_poly.pdbx_strand_id
1 'polypeptide(L)'
;MKQDTTTPRYFIIEGNIGSGKSTFLKMLKQYLNIQMVLEPHEQWQSIGGDGDNLLDLFYKDPKRWAYSFQTYAFVSRIMVQQAHARMQNHAVQVLERSVFSDRYCFAYNCYELGYMNALEWQLYQTWFSWLVDTYVPKPDGFIYLRTKPEVCHERLQKRDRHEESAVSIDYIKTIHQKHESWLV
;
A
#
# COMPACT_ATOMS: atom_id res chain seq x y z
N MET A 1 -15.57 29.07 20.52
CA MET A 1 -15.78 28.05 19.46
C MET A 1 -15.59 26.68 20.09
N LYS A 2 -16.65 25.88 20.19
CA LYS A 2 -16.52 24.49 20.64
C LYS A 2 -15.74 23.75 19.55
N GLN A 3 -14.55 23.24 19.86
CA GLN A 3 -13.89 22.25 19.02
C GLN A 3 -14.81 21.03 18.99
N ASP A 4 -15.30 20.69 17.81
CA ASP A 4 -16.11 19.50 17.61
C ASP A 4 -15.20 18.29 17.84
N THR A 5 -15.44 17.55 18.93
CA THR A 5 -14.62 16.42 19.39
C THR A 5 -14.94 15.12 18.65
N THR A 6 -15.32 15.20 17.38
CA THR A 6 -15.58 14.01 16.57
C THR A 6 -14.26 13.44 16.07
N THR A 7 -13.97 12.19 16.44
CA THR A 7 -12.85 11.42 15.88
C THR A 7 -12.92 11.48 14.35
N PRO A 8 -11.83 11.85 13.64
CA PRO A 8 -11.84 11.93 12.19
C PRO A 8 -12.26 10.61 11.55
N ARG A 9 -13.15 10.67 10.56
CA ARG A 9 -13.53 9.49 9.77
C ARG A 9 -12.37 9.05 8.90
N TYR A 10 -12.10 7.76 8.87
CA TYR A 10 -10.90 7.18 8.30
C TYR A 10 -11.27 6.15 7.22
N PHE A 11 -11.05 6.52 5.95
CA PHE A 11 -11.35 5.68 4.79
C PHE A 11 -10.07 5.31 4.04
N ILE A 12 -10.10 4.17 3.35
CA ILE A 12 -8.95 3.65 2.62
C ILE A 12 -9.35 3.36 1.18
N ILE A 13 -8.60 3.89 0.23
CA ILE A 13 -8.75 3.57 -1.19
C ILE A 13 -7.84 2.39 -1.53
N GLU A 14 -8.46 1.28 -1.90
CA GLU A 14 -7.78 0.04 -2.29
C GLU A 14 -7.86 -0.19 -3.80
N GLY A 15 -6.92 -0.98 -4.31
CA GLY A 15 -6.88 -1.28 -5.74
C GLY A 15 -5.51 -1.72 -6.23
N ASN A 16 -5.54 -2.41 -7.36
CA ASN A 16 -4.36 -2.97 -8.01
C ASN A 16 -3.35 -1.87 -8.43
N ILE A 17 -2.13 -2.27 -8.76
CA ILE A 17 -1.12 -1.40 -9.38
C ILE A 17 -1.72 -0.88 -10.70
N GLY A 18 -1.59 0.42 -10.97
CA GLY A 18 -2.20 1.03 -12.17
C GLY A 18 -3.73 1.25 -12.11
N SER A 19 -4.42 0.96 -11.01
CA SER A 19 -5.88 1.12 -10.93
C SER A 19 -6.38 2.57 -10.93
N GLY A 20 -5.51 3.54 -10.65
CA GLY A 20 -5.84 4.97 -10.62
C GLY A 20 -6.05 5.57 -9.22
N LYS A 21 -5.64 4.87 -8.15
CA LYS A 21 -5.79 5.32 -6.76
C LYS A 21 -5.26 6.73 -6.50
N SER A 22 -3.98 7.00 -6.79
CA SER A 22 -3.38 8.32 -6.54
C SER A 22 -4.11 9.42 -7.32
N THR A 23 -4.54 9.15 -8.56
CA THR A 23 -5.32 10.10 -9.37
C THR A 23 -6.68 10.38 -8.76
N PHE A 24 -7.41 9.34 -8.37
CA PHE A 24 -8.72 9.45 -7.73
C PHE A 24 -8.64 10.20 -6.40
N LEU A 25 -7.64 9.89 -5.58
CA LEU A 25 -7.46 10.54 -4.28
C LEU A 25 -7.06 12.02 -4.42
N LYS A 26 -6.21 12.37 -5.40
CA LYS A 26 -5.91 13.77 -5.75
C LYS A 26 -7.17 14.52 -6.21
N MET A 27 -8.02 13.87 -7.01
CA MET A 27 -9.30 14.44 -7.43
C MET A 27 -10.25 14.66 -6.25
N LEU A 28 -10.40 13.67 -5.34
CA LEU A 28 -11.23 13.81 -4.14
C LEU A 28 -10.82 15.02 -3.29
N LYS A 29 -9.51 15.25 -3.12
CA LYS A 29 -8.99 16.40 -2.38
C LYS A 29 -9.38 17.75 -2.99
N GLN A 30 -9.64 17.83 -4.30
CA GLN A 30 -10.07 19.06 -4.96
C GLN A 30 -11.53 19.41 -4.65
N TYR A 31 -12.38 18.41 -4.37
CA TYR A 31 -13.81 18.58 -4.15
C TYR A 31 -14.23 18.45 -2.68
N LEU A 32 -13.41 17.80 -1.84
CA LEU A 32 -13.72 17.53 -0.44
C LEU A 32 -12.60 18.03 0.47
N ASN A 33 -12.98 18.55 1.65
CA ASN A 33 -12.05 18.95 2.69
C ASN A 33 -11.52 17.73 3.47
N ILE A 34 -10.58 17.00 2.87
CA ILE A 34 -10.01 15.77 3.43
C ILE A 34 -8.50 15.87 3.66
N GLN A 35 -8.00 15.16 4.67
CA GLN A 35 -6.58 14.86 4.78
C GLN A 35 -6.25 13.67 3.88
N MET A 36 -5.48 13.92 2.83
CA MET A 36 -4.96 12.89 1.93
C MET A 36 -3.62 12.36 2.45
N VAL A 37 -3.47 11.04 2.47
CA VAL A 37 -2.19 10.36 2.77
C VAL A 37 -1.86 9.42 1.61
N LEU A 38 -0.76 9.70 0.92
CA LEU A 38 -0.31 8.91 -0.24
C LEU A 38 0.61 7.76 0.20
N GLU A 39 0.75 6.77 -0.68
CA GLU A 39 1.69 5.67 -0.50
C GLU A 39 3.16 6.17 -0.56
N PRO A 40 4.03 5.80 0.40
CA PRO A 40 5.38 6.34 0.53
C PRO A 40 6.39 5.71 -0.45
N HIS A 41 6.02 5.57 -1.72
CA HIS A 41 6.86 4.96 -2.75
C HIS A 41 8.25 5.59 -2.88
N GLU A 42 8.36 6.92 -2.70
CA GLU A 42 9.64 7.63 -2.73
C GLU A 42 10.60 7.15 -1.63
N GLN A 43 10.09 6.77 -0.46
CA GLN A 43 10.91 6.22 0.63
C GLN A 43 11.47 4.85 0.27
N TRP A 44 10.76 4.07 -0.56
CA TRP A 44 11.19 2.74 -0.99
C TRP A 44 12.25 2.80 -2.09
N GLN A 45 12.32 3.92 -2.81
CA GLN A 45 13.28 4.16 -3.88
C GLN A 45 14.63 4.69 -3.39
N SER A 46 14.69 5.23 -2.17
CA SER A 46 15.90 5.83 -1.61
C SER A 46 16.02 5.52 -0.11
N ILE A 47 16.39 4.28 0.21
CA ILE A 47 16.67 3.89 1.59
C ILE A 47 18.11 4.28 1.92
N GLY A 48 18.29 5.12 2.96
CA GLY A 48 19.61 5.33 3.57
C GLY A 48 20.54 6.34 2.89
N GLY A 49 20.11 7.04 1.84
CA GLY A 49 20.87 8.16 1.24
C GLY A 49 21.91 7.78 0.18
N ASP A 50 22.23 6.50 0.03
CA ASP A 50 23.24 6.01 -0.93
C ASP A 50 22.64 5.56 -2.29
N GLY A 51 21.37 5.88 -2.56
CA GLY A 51 20.71 5.58 -3.84
C GLY A 51 20.17 4.15 -3.98
N ASP A 52 20.17 3.36 -2.90
CA ASP A 52 19.59 2.02 -2.91
C ASP A 52 18.06 2.05 -3.04
N ASN A 53 17.57 1.47 -4.14
CA ASN A 53 16.15 1.36 -4.46
C ASN A 53 15.65 -0.05 -4.11
N LEU A 54 15.02 -0.20 -2.94
CA LEU A 54 14.54 -1.49 -2.46
C LEU A 54 13.39 -2.04 -3.31
N LEU A 55 12.60 -1.17 -3.93
CA LEU A 55 11.55 -1.59 -4.86
C LEU A 55 12.15 -2.21 -6.13
N ASP A 56 13.21 -1.62 -6.68
CA ASP A 56 13.95 -2.15 -7.83
C ASP A 56 14.66 -3.47 -7.47
N LEU A 57 15.30 -3.55 -6.29
CA LEU A 57 15.89 -4.79 -5.78
C LEU A 57 14.85 -5.91 -5.64
N PHE A 58 13.65 -5.59 -5.14
CA PHE A 58 12.54 -6.53 -5.06
C PHE A 58 12.11 -7.06 -6.43
N TYR A 59 11.95 -6.22 -7.44
CA TYR A 59 11.56 -6.68 -8.76
C TYR A 59 12.66 -7.47 -9.48
N LYS A 60 13.94 -7.19 -9.21
CA LYS A 60 15.10 -7.91 -9.78
C LYS A 60 15.34 -9.28 -9.15
N ASP A 61 15.23 -9.40 -7.83
CA ASP A 61 15.37 -10.67 -7.12
C ASP A 61 14.34 -10.78 -5.97
N PRO A 62 13.09 -11.16 -6.31
CA PRO A 62 12.03 -11.28 -5.32
C PRO A 62 12.36 -12.30 -4.22
N LYS A 63 13.06 -13.39 -4.55
CA LYS A 63 13.42 -14.42 -3.55
C LYS A 63 14.37 -13.88 -2.48
N ARG A 64 15.29 -12.98 -2.86
CA ARG A 64 16.19 -12.35 -1.89
C ARG A 64 15.54 -11.20 -1.13
N TRP A 65 14.67 -10.43 -1.78
CA TRP A 65 14.26 -9.11 -1.28
C TRP A 65 12.78 -9.02 -0.86
N ALA A 66 11.94 -10.03 -1.11
CA ALA A 66 10.53 -10.00 -0.75
C ALA A 66 10.31 -9.73 0.74
N TYR A 67 10.96 -10.48 1.63
CA TYR A 67 10.79 -10.27 3.07
C TYR A 67 11.20 -8.84 3.49
N SER A 68 12.36 -8.37 3.03
CA SER A 68 12.87 -7.02 3.33
C SER A 68 11.93 -5.92 2.81
N PHE A 69 11.52 -6.02 1.54
CA PHE A 69 10.62 -5.04 0.92
C PHE A 69 9.25 -5.03 1.58
N GLN A 70 8.61 -6.19 1.74
CA GLN A 70 7.26 -6.27 2.33
C GLN A 70 7.28 -5.76 3.77
N THR A 71 8.31 -6.09 4.56
CA THR A 71 8.46 -5.59 5.94
C THR A 71 8.63 -4.08 5.97
N TYR A 72 9.53 -3.53 5.16
CA TYR A 72 9.76 -2.09 5.12
C TYR A 72 8.53 -1.32 4.60
N ALA A 73 7.82 -1.86 3.61
CA ALA A 73 6.63 -1.25 3.03
C ALA A 73 5.53 -1.03 4.07
N PHE A 74 5.18 -2.06 4.86
CA PHE A 74 4.12 -1.87 5.87
C PHE A 74 4.60 -1.03 7.06
N VAL A 75 5.86 -1.13 7.48
CA VAL A 75 6.41 -0.31 8.58
C VAL A 75 6.43 1.17 8.20
N SER A 76 6.97 1.51 7.03
CA SER A 76 6.97 2.89 6.52
C SER A 76 5.55 3.45 6.37
N ARG A 77 4.59 2.62 5.94
CA ARG A 77 3.17 3.02 5.89
C ARG A 77 2.61 3.37 7.28
N ILE A 78 2.91 2.57 8.31
CA ILE A 78 2.51 2.87 9.70
C ILE A 78 3.14 4.19 10.17
N MET A 79 4.43 4.39 9.91
CA MET A 79 5.13 5.62 10.30
C MET A 79 4.51 6.87 9.66
N VAL A 80 4.19 6.81 8.37
CA VAL A 80 3.54 7.90 7.63
C VAL A 80 2.14 8.15 8.20
N GLN A 81 1.35 7.09 8.42
CA GLN A 81 0.02 7.22 9.01
C GLN A 81 0.06 7.89 10.40
N GLN A 82 1.00 7.49 11.25
CA GLN A 82 1.21 8.08 12.57
C GLN A 82 1.63 9.56 12.49
N ALA A 83 2.52 9.92 11.57
CA ALA A 83 2.91 11.31 11.34
C ALA A 83 1.72 12.17 10.90
N HIS A 84 0.89 11.66 9.99
CA HIS A 84 -0.32 12.37 9.54
C HIS A 84 -1.41 12.47 10.61
N ALA A 85 -1.58 11.45 11.45
CA ALA A 85 -2.53 11.47 12.56
C ALA A 85 -2.20 12.58 13.58
N ARG A 86 -0.91 12.86 13.82
CA ARG A 86 -0.46 13.96 14.70
C ARG A 86 -0.74 15.36 14.13
N MET A 87 -0.88 15.47 12.83
CA MET A 87 -1.14 16.73 12.11
C MET A 87 -2.60 16.81 11.62
N GLN A 88 -3.49 15.98 12.14
CA GLN A 88 -4.84 15.84 11.60
C GLN A 88 -5.75 17.00 12.03
N ASN A 89 -6.03 17.88 11.09
CA ASN A 89 -6.94 19.02 11.25
C ASN A 89 -8.25 18.89 10.44
N HIS A 90 -8.48 17.72 9.82
CA HIS A 90 -9.67 17.47 8.98
C HIS A 90 -10.60 16.46 9.65
N ALA A 91 -11.90 16.61 9.40
CA ALA A 91 -12.92 15.67 9.87
C ALA A 91 -12.85 14.30 9.16
N VAL A 92 -12.17 14.22 8.01
CA VAL A 92 -12.03 13.00 7.21
C VAL A 92 -10.57 12.83 6.77
N GLN A 93 -10.04 11.62 6.94
CA GLN A 93 -8.76 11.16 6.43
C GLN A 93 -9.00 10.08 5.36
N VAL A 94 -8.28 10.16 4.24
CA VAL A 94 -8.34 9.15 3.19
C VAL A 94 -6.93 8.73 2.79
N LEU A 95 -6.67 7.43 2.86
CA LEU A 95 -5.37 6.83 2.55
C LEU A 95 -5.37 6.17 1.18
N GLU A 96 -4.24 6.26 0.49
CA GLU A 96 -3.90 5.37 -0.62
C GLU A 96 -3.30 4.07 -0.07
N ARG A 97 -4.08 2.98 -0.16
CA ARG A 97 -3.78 1.65 0.40
C ARG A 97 -3.64 1.61 1.92
N SER A 98 -3.53 0.39 2.43
CA SER A 98 -3.35 0.09 3.84
C SER A 98 -2.37 -1.03 4.09
N VAL A 99 -1.95 -1.14 5.34
CA VAL A 99 -1.24 -2.31 5.87
C VAL A 99 -2.00 -3.61 5.56
N PHE A 100 -3.33 -3.58 5.49
CA PHE A 100 -4.13 -4.77 5.18
C PHE A 100 -3.84 -5.26 3.75
N SER A 101 -3.75 -4.35 2.78
CA SER A 101 -3.35 -4.72 1.42
C SER A 101 -1.90 -5.21 1.36
N ASP A 102 -0.99 -4.61 2.15
CA ASP A 102 0.41 -5.08 2.25
C ASP A 102 0.45 -6.54 2.69
N ARG A 103 -0.35 -6.95 3.69
CA ARG A 103 -0.40 -8.35 4.16
C ARG A 103 -1.20 -9.27 3.23
N TYR A 104 -2.47 -8.97 3.00
CA TYR A 104 -3.42 -9.90 2.39
C TYR A 104 -3.28 -9.98 0.88
N CYS A 105 -2.72 -8.95 0.24
CA CYS A 105 -2.48 -8.95 -1.20
C CYS A 105 -1.02 -9.16 -1.57
N PHE A 106 -0.09 -8.37 -1.03
CA PHE A 106 1.30 -8.36 -1.51
C PHE A 106 2.19 -9.40 -0.83
N ALA A 107 2.28 -9.35 0.51
CA ALA A 107 3.13 -10.26 1.27
C ALA A 107 2.63 -11.70 1.18
N TYR A 108 1.31 -11.92 1.29
CA TYR A 108 0.75 -13.26 1.13
C TYR A 108 1.00 -13.84 -0.26
N ASN A 109 0.91 -13.02 -1.32
CA ASN A 109 1.27 -13.46 -2.67
C ASN A 109 2.76 -13.81 -2.79
N CYS A 110 3.66 -13.04 -2.15
CA CYS A 110 5.09 -13.39 -2.13
C CYS A 110 5.35 -14.73 -1.45
N TYR A 111 4.62 -15.06 -0.38
CA TYR A 111 4.71 -16.35 0.27
C TYR A 111 4.23 -17.49 -0.64
N GLU A 112 3.06 -17.34 -1.28
CA GLU A 112 2.52 -18.36 -2.19
C GLU A 112 3.40 -18.60 -3.43
N LEU A 113 4.04 -17.55 -3.97
CA LEU A 113 4.98 -17.66 -5.08
C LEU A 113 6.35 -18.25 -4.65
N GLY A 114 6.55 -18.53 -3.37
CA GLY A 114 7.80 -19.06 -2.83
C GLY A 114 8.93 -18.03 -2.80
N TYR A 115 8.61 -16.74 -2.80
CA TYR A 115 9.58 -15.64 -2.62
C TYR A 115 9.88 -15.38 -1.14
N MET A 116 8.95 -15.73 -0.26
CA MET A 116 9.21 -15.83 1.18
C MET A 116 9.07 -17.28 1.61
N ASN A 117 10.00 -17.77 2.42
CA ASN A 117 9.89 -19.09 3.04
C ASN A 117 8.96 -19.05 4.27
N ALA A 118 8.70 -20.23 4.87
CA ALA A 118 7.78 -20.34 6.01
C ALA A 118 8.24 -19.54 7.25
N LEU A 119 9.55 -19.48 7.51
CA LEU A 119 10.10 -18.71 8.61
C LEU A 119 9.93 -17.20 8.38
N GLU A 120 10.27 -16.71 7.19
CA GLU A 120 10.09 -15.30 6.80
C GLU A 120 8.62 -14.89 6.89
N TRP A 121 7.70 -15.74 6.42
CA TRP A 121 6.27 -15.50 6.53
C TRP A 121 5.79 -15.45 7.99
N GLN A 122 6.29 -16.33 8.86
CA GLN A 122 5.96 -16.30 10.28
C GLN A 122 6.49 -15.05 10.98
N LEU A 123 7.73 -14.65 10.66
CA LEU A 123 8.32 -13.40 11.17
C LEU A 123 7.52 -12.18 10.71
N TYR A 124 7.21 -12.09 9.42
CA TYR A 124 6.39 -11.02 8.86
C TYR A 124 5.05 -10.90 9.60
N GLN A 125 4.34 -12.02 9.80
CA GLN A 125 3.05 -12.02 10.50
C GLN A 125 3.16 -11.60 11.96
N THR A 126 4.26 -11.95 12.63
CA THR A 126 4.52 -11.54 14.02
C THR A 126 4.66 -10.03 14.13
N TRP A 127 5.55 -9.44 13.30
CA TRP A 127 5.74 -7.99 13.25
C TRP A 127 4.47 -7.26 12.83
N PHE A 128 3.80 -7.76 11.81
CA PHE A 128 2.54 -7.20 11.31
C PHE A 128 1.50 -7.13 12.43
N SER A 129 1.25 -8.24 13.11
CA SER A 129 0.18 -8.31 14.12
C SER A 129 0.48 -7.33 15.26
N TRP A 130 1.70 -7.35 15.79
CA TRP A 130 2.11 -6.43 16.86
C TRP A 130 1.97 -4.96 16.47
N LEU A 131 2.51 -4.56 15.32
CA LEU A 131 2.52 -3.15 14.89
C LEU A 131 1.13 -2.66 14.48
N VAL A 132 0.32 -3.49 13.81
CA VAL A 132 -1.04 -3.12 13.39
C VAL A 132 -1.95 -2.99 14.61
N ASP A 133 -1.91 -3.93 15.55
CA ASP A 133 -2.73 -3.87 16.77
C ASP A 133 -2.36 -2.67 17.66
N THR A 134 -1.09 -2.25 17.63
CA THR A 134 -0.59 -1.14 18.47
C THR A 134 -0.84 0.24 17.83
N TYR A 135 -0.68 0.38 16.52
CA TYR A 135 -0.56 1.69 15.88
C TYR A 135 -1.59 2.00 14.80
N VAL A 136 -2.35 1.02 14.30
CA VAL A 136 -3.23 1.23 13.16
C VAL A 136 -4.68 1.33 13.61
N PRO A 137 -5.34 2.50 13.49
CA PRO A 137 -6.76 2.61 13.79
C PRO A 137 -7.59 1.78 12.82
N LYS A 138 -8.73 1.29 13.30
CA LYS A 138 -9.70 0.57 12.46
C LYS A 138 -10.31 1.53 11.43
N PRO A 139 -10.30 1.20 10.12
CA PRO A 139 -10.99 1.99 9.11
C PRO A 139 -12.50 1.96 9.27
N ASP A 140 -13.14 3.10 8.98
CA ASP A 140 -14.58 3.23 8.84
C ASP A 140 -15.08 2.58 7.54
N GLY A 141 -14.22 2.43 6.54
CA GLY A 141 -14.55 1.73 5.31
C GLY A 141 -13.42 1.68 4.29
N PHE A 142 -13.58 0.76 3.33
CA PHE A 142 -12.72 0.62 2.16
C PHE A 142 -13.47 1.06 0.90
N ILE A 143 -12.77 1.76 0.01
CA ILE A 143 -13.24 2.15 -1.32
C ILE A 143 -12.39 1.36 -2.32
N TYR A 144 -12.97 0.32 -2.91
CA TYR A 144 -12.25 -0.54 -3.85
C TYR A 144 -12.37 -0.02 -5.29
N LEU A 145 -11.26 0.50 -5.84
CA LEU A 145 -11.17 0.85 -7.26
C LEU A 145 -10.92 -0.43 -8.09
N ARG A 146 -12.02 -1.15 -8.35
CA ARG A 146 -12.05 -2.39 -9.11
C ARG A 146 -11.82 -2.13 -10.61
N THR A 147 -10.56 -2.27 -11.03
CA THR A 147 -10.12 -2.07 -12.42
C THR A 147 -9.62 -3.38 -13.01
N LYS A 148 -10.01 -3.68 -14.26
CA LYS A 148 -9.57 -4.88 -14.99
C LYS A 148 -8.03 -4.96 -15.04
N PRO A 149 -7.42 -6.15 -14.85
CA PRO A 149 -5.97 -6.34 -14.89
C PRO A 149 -5.31 -5.78 -16.16
N GLU A 150 -5.96 -5.93 -17.32
CA GLU A 150 -5.45 -5.48 -18.61
C GLU A 150 -5.32 -3.95 -18.65
N VAL A 151 -6.33 -3.24 -18.12
CA VAL A 151 -6.33 -1.78 -18.03
C VAL A 151 -5.27 -1.31 -17.01
N CYS A 152 -5.14 -2.02 -15.89
CA CYS A 152 -4.10 -1.76 -14.89
C CYS A 152 -2.70 -1.89 -15.49
N HIS A 153 -2.44 -2.96 -16.23
CA HIS A 153 -1.15 -3.22 -16.87
C HIS A 153 -0.86 -2.21 -18.00
N GLU A 154 -1.85 -1.87 -18.83
CA GLU A 154 -1.70 -0.81 -19.84
C GLU A 154 -1.29 0.52 -19.21
N ARG A 155 -1.95 0.91 -18.11
CA ARG A 155 -1.61 2.13 -17.37
C ARG A 155 -0.25 2.06 -16.69
N LEU A 156 0.15 0.88 -16.24
CA LEU A 156 1.46 0.63 -15.64
C LEU A 156 2.57 0.88 -16.66
N GLN A 157 2.44 0.32 -17.86
CA GLN A 157 3.40 0.48 -18.95
C GLN A 157 3.51 1.95 -19.41
N LYS A 158 2.42 2.71 -19.31
CA LYS A 158 2.42 4.16 -19.61
C LYS A 158 3.05 5.04 -18.52
N ARG A 159 3.26 4.51 -17.30
CA ARG A 159 3.66 5.30 -16.12
C ARG A 159 5.17 5.63 -16.05
N ASP A 160 5.97 5.13 -17.00
CA ASP A 160 7.42 5.38 -17.15
C ASP A 160 8.23 5.34 -15.83
N ARG A 161 7.92 4.36 -14.99
CA ARG A 161 8.71 4.03 -13.80
C ARG A 161 9.60 2.86 -14.12
N HIS A 162 10.91 3.09 -14.10
CA HIS A 162 11.90 2.10 -14.54
C HIS A 162 11.74 0.75 -13.84
N GLU A 163 11.56 0.74 -12.52
CA GLU A 163 11.41 -0.48 -11.72
C GLU A 163 10.11 -1.25 -11.98
N GLU A 164 9.05 -0.59 -12.46
CA GLU A 164 7.75 -1.23 -12.74
C GLU A 164 7.68 -1.83 -14.15
N SER A 165 8.67 -1.59 -15.01
CA SER A 165 8.70 -2.05 -16.41
C SER A 165 8.69 -3.58 -16.56
N ALA A 166 9.32 -4.29 -15.62
CA ALA A 166 9.42 -5.74 -15.62
C ALA A 166 8.17 -6.46 -15.08
N VAL A 167 7.17 -5.72 -14.58
CA VAL A 167 5.97 -6.31 -13.97
C VAL A 167 5.07 -6.94 -15.02
N SER A 168 4.93 -8.26 -14.97
CA SER A 168 4.11 -9.02 -15.93
C SER A 168 2.60 -8.83 -15.73
N ILE A 169 1.84 -9.00 -16.81
CA ILE A 169 0.37 -9.04 -16.74
C ILE A 169 -0.14 -10.15 -15.80
N ASP A 170 0.55 -11.29 -15.74
CA ASP A 170 0.16 -12.40 -14.87
C ASP A 170 0.29 -12.03 -13.40
N TYR A 171 1.35 -11.30 -13.02
CA TYR A 171 1.46 -10.74 -11.68
C TYR A 171 0.29 -9.80 -11.35
N ILE A 172 -0.07 -8.90 -12.28
CA ILE A 172 -1.21 -8.00 -12.10
C ILE A 172 -2.53 -8.78 -11.95
N LYS A 173 -2.73 -9.86 -12.71
CA LYS A 173 -3.90 -10.74 -12.58
C LYS A 173 -3.93 -11.43 -11.21
N THR A 174 -2.80 -11.93 -10.72
CA THR A 174 -2.73 -12.55 -9.39
C THR A 174 -3.07 -11.54 -8.29
N ILE A 175 -2.49 -10.33 -8.33
CA ILE A 175 -2.82 -9.27 -7.37
C ILE A 175 -4.29 -8.85 -7.48
N HIS A 176 -4.88 -8.86 -8.68
CA HIS A 176 -6.31 -8.61 -8.84
C HIS A 176 -7.13 -9.65 -8.08
N GLN A 177 -6.85 -10.94 -8.27
CA GLN A 177 -7.54 -12.02 -7.53
C GLN A 177 -7.38 -11.89 -6.02
N LYS A 178 -6.21 -11.44 -5.52
CA LYS A 178 -6.03 -11.18 -4.09
C LYS A 178 -6.92 -10.06 -3.56
N HIS A 179 -7.11 -8.98 -4.33
CA HIS A 179 -8.04 -7.92 -3.94
C HIS A 179 -9.50 -8.40 -3.99
N GLU A 180 -9.86 -9.18 -5.02
CA GLU A 180 -11.20 -9.76 -5.17
C GLU A 180 -11.54 -10.65 -3.97
N SER A 181 -10.68 -11.61 -3.63
CA SER A 181 -10.89 -12.53 -2.50
C SER A 181 -10.93 -11.82 -1.14
N TRP A 182 -10.36 -10.63 -1.02
CA TRP A 182 -10.31 -9.88 0.24
C TRP A 182 -11.49 -8.92 0.40
N LEU A 183 -11.89 -8.23 -0.66
CA LEU A 183 -12.81 -7.09 -0.60
C LEU A 183 -14.23 -7.38 -1.13
N VAL A 184 -14.46 -8.56 -1.70
CA VAL A 184 -15.75 -9.01 -2.26
C VAL A 184 -16.18 -10.32 -1.59
#